data_AF-A0A607B3C2-F1
#
_entry.id   AF-A0A607B3C2-F1
#
_cell.length_a   1.000
_cell.length_b   1.000
_cell.length_c   1.000
_cell.angle_alpha   90.00
_cell.angle_beta   90.00
_cell.angle_gamma   90.00
#
_symmetry.space_group_name_H-M   'P 1'
#
loop_
_entity.id
_entity.type
_entity.pdbx_description
1 polymer ?
#
loop_
_entity_poly.entity_id
_entity_poly.type
_entity_poly.pdbx_seq_one_letter_code
_entity_poly.pdbx_strand_id
1 'polypeptide(L)' 'MGVVEGYSADLYCDCDSCQSGEECRPKYADFSGEDKSAVNRQIKLAGWTISKDRMNCYAPGHKPKGGMIK' A
#
# COMPACT_ATOMS: atom_id res chain seq x y z
N MET A 1 2.15 12.04 27.50
CA MET A 1 2.07 11.81 26.04
C MET A 1 1.83 10.32 25.87
N GLY A 2 0.57 9.92 25.66
CA GLY A 2 0.21 8.51 25.53
C GLY A 2 0.59 8.03 24.15
N VAL A 3 1.57 7.14 24.05
CA VAL A 3 1.70 6.28 22.88
C VAL A 3 0.48 5.37 22.94
N VAL A 4 -0.55 5.72 22.16
CA VAL A 4 -1.58 4.74 21.82
C VAL A 4 -0.84 3.62 21.09
N GLU A 5 -0.96 2.39 21.57
CA GLU A 5 -0.57 1.21 20.80
C GLU A 5 -1.49 1.15 19.58
N GLY A 6 -1.18 1.98 18.58
CA GLY A 6 -1.86 2.08 17.32
C GLY A 6 -0.86 1.75 16.24
N TYR A 7 -1.17 0.75 15.43
CA TYR A 7 -0.39 0.44 14.25
C TYR A 7 -0.77 1.44 13.16
N SER A 8 0.19 2.20 12.66
CA SER A 8 0.04 3.06 11.48
C SER A 8 0.88 2.50 10.33
N ALA A 9 0.32 2.45 9.14
CA ALA A 9 0.99 2.04 7.93
C ALA A 9 0.76 3.07 6.82
N ASP A 10 1.84 3.71 6.41
CA ASP A 10 1.88 4.58 5.25
C ASP A 10 2.25 3.74 4.03
N LEU A 11 1.32 3.61 3.08
CA LEU A 11 1.54 2.88 1.84
C LEU A 11 1.81 3.83 0.69
N TYR A 12 2.87 3.53 -0.06
CA TYR A 12 3.23 4.21 -1.29
C TYR A 12 3.15 3.23 -2.45
N CYS A 13 2.57 3.66 -3.56
CA CYS A 13 2.46 2.81 -4.74
C CYS A 13 3.81 2.71 -5.46
N ASP A 14 4.39 1.52 -5.48
CA ASP A 14 5.65 1.15 -6.11
C ASP A 14 5.44 0.61 -7.54
N CYS A 15 4.42 1.14 -8.24
CA CYS A 15 4.16 0.75 -9.62
C CYS A 15 5.22 1.35 -10.57
N ASP A 16 5.46 0.71 -11.72
CA ASP A 16 6.44 1.22 -12.69
C ASP A 16 6.17 2.68 -13.07
N SER A 17 4.93 3.01 -13.42
CA SER A 17 4.51 4.36 -13.80
C SER A 17 4.63 5.38 -12.65
N CYS A 18 4.44 4.92 -11.41
CA CYS A 18 4.55 5.71 -10.19
C CYS A 18 6.02 6.02 -9.86
N GLN A 19 6.91 5.06 -10.10
CA GLN A 19 8.34 5.17 -9.85
C GLN A 19 9.10 5.85 -11.01
N SER A 20 8.64 5.63 -12.25
CA SER A 20 9.12 6.26 -13.48
C SER A 20 8.81 7.77 -13.52
N GLY A 21 7.85 8.23 -12.71
CA GLY A 21 7.42 9.63 -12.67
C GLY A 21 6.47 10.02 -13.81
N GLU A 22 6.01 9.05 -14.59
CA GLU A 22 4.99 9.25 -15.62
C GLU A 22 3.63 9.64 -15.00
N GLU A 23 3.33 9.10 -13.82
CA GLU A 23 2.19 9.55 -13.04
C GLU A 23 2.59 10.77 -12.19
N CYS A 24 2.10 11.96 -12.57
CA CYS A 24 2.37 13.23 -11.89
C CYS A 24 2.08 13.25 -10.37
N ARG A 25 1.42 12.23 -9.82
CA ARG A 25 1.26 12.05 -8.38
C ARG A 25 1.37 10.58 -7.98
N PRO A 26 2.39 10.18 -7.20
CA PRO A 26 2.41 8.86 -6.60
C PRO A 26 1.17 8.70 -5.72
N LYS A 27 0.48 7.57 -5.87
CA LYS A 27 -0.64 7.22 -4.99
C LYS A 27 -0.07 6.93 -3.60
N TYR A 28 -0.58 7.64 -2.61
CA TYR A 28 -0.31 7.40 -1.20
C TYR A 28 -1.63 7.05 -0.50
N ALA A 29 -1.54 6.24 0.55
CA ALA A 29 -2.63 6.02 1.48
C ALA A 29 -2.06 5.75 2.87
N ASP A 30 -2.58 6.45 3.86
CA ASP A 30 -2.32 6.20 5.26
C ASP A 30 -3.43 5.33 5.86
N PHE A 31 -3.04 4.33 6.64
CA PHE A 31 -3.97 3.48 7.37
C PHE A 31 -3.53 3.42 8.83
N SER A 32 -4.42 3.78 9.74
CA SER A 32 -4.22 3.68 11.18
C SER A 32 -5.23 2.72 11.79
N GLY A 33 -4.80 1.94 12.77
CA GLY A 33 -5.67 1.02 13.50
C GLY A 33 -5.07 0.59 14.83
N GLU A 34 -5.87 -0.14 15.59
CA GLU A 34 -5.50 -0.73 16.88
C GLU A 34 -4.40 -1.81 16.74
N ASP A 35 -4.40 -2.57 15.64
CA ASP A 35 -3.39 -3.59 15.40
C ASP A 35 -3.06 -3.78 13.91
N LYS A 36 -1.95 -4.46 13.66
CA LYS A 36 -1.45 -4.73 12.31
C LYS A 36 -2.44 -5.52 11.46
N SER A 37 -3.24 -6.40 12.07
CA SER A 37 -4.23 -7.21 11.34
C SER A 37 -5.41 -6.36 10.88
N ALA A 38 -5.88 -5.46 11.74
CA ALA A 38 -6.90 -4.48 11.43
C ALA A 38 -6.44 -3.56 10.28
N VAL A 39 -5.22 -3.03 10.35
CA VAL A 39 -4.65 -2.20 9.28
C VAL A 39 -4.50 -2.97 7.98
N ASN A 40 -3.99 -4.21 8.02
CA ASN A 40 -3.85 -5.03 6.82
C ASN A 40 -5.20 -5.40 6.18
N ARG A 41 -6.26 -5.52 7.00
CA ARG A 41 -7.63 -5.70 6.50
C ARG A 41 -8.14 -4.42 5.84
N GLN A 42 -7.91 -3.25 6.44
CA GLN A 42 -8.27 -1.96 5.84
C GLN A 42 -7.57 -1.75 4.49
N ILE A 43 -6.28 -2.04 4.42
CA ILE A 43 -5.47 -1.99 3.19
C ILE A 43 -6.09 -2.85 2.09
N LYS A 44 -6.40 -4.12 2.40
CA LYS A 44 -7.03 -5.04 1.44
C LYS A 44 -8.43 -4.58 1.01
N LEU A 45 -9.24 -4.04 1.94
CA LEU A 45 -10.56 -3.50 1.65
C LEU A 45 -10.50 -2.26 0.76
N ALA A 46 -9.48 -1.42 0.94
CA ALA A 46 -9.19 -0.29 0.07
C ALA A 46 -8.63 -0.71 -1.31
N GLY A 47 -8.45 -2.02 -1.55
CA GLY A 47 -7.97 -2.56 -2.82
C GLY A 47 -6.46 -2.44 -3.03
N TRP A 48 -5.70 -2.11 -1.99
CA TRP A 48 -4.25 -2.06 -2.05
C TRP A 48 -3.68 -3.47 -1.98
N THR A 49 -2.68 -3.72 -2.82
CA THR A 49 -1.98 -5.01 -2.88
C THR A 49 -0.58 -4.85 -2.34
N ILE A 50 -0.25 -5.58 -1.27
CA ILE A 50 1.13 -5.67 -0.77
C ILE A 50 1.74 -6.95 -1.30
N SER A 51 2.95 -6.84 -1.85
CA SER A 51 3.69 -7.96 -2.40
C SER A 51 4.09 -8.96 -1.30
N LYS A 52 4.34 -10.22 -1.65
CA LYS A 52 4.66 -11.29 -0.67
C LYS A 52 5.92 -10.98 0.15
N ASP A 53 6.88 -10.30 -0.48
CA ASP A 53 8.12 -9.81 0.12
C ASP A 53 7.90 -8.62 1.09
N ARG A 54 6.69 -8.04 1.08
CA ARG A 54 6.26 -6.90 1.91
C ARG A 54 7.08 -5.63 1.74
N MET A 55 8.04 -5.61 0.81
CA MET A 55 8.78 -4.40 0.44
C MET A 55 8.03 -3.52 -0.55
N ASN A 56 7.14 -4.10 -1.37
CA ASN A 56 6.44 -3.37 -2.44
C ASN A 56 4.93 -3.33 -2.20
N CYS A 57 4.33 -2.17 -2.44
CA CYS A 57 2.89 -1.92 -2.28
C CYS A 57 2.33 -1.33 -3.58
N TYR A 58 1.10 -1.69 -3.93
CA TYR A 58 0.46 -1.27 -5.16
C TYR A 58 -0.93 -0.73 -4.85
N ALA A 59 -1.21 0.47 -5.35
CA ALA A 59 -2.52 1.09 -5.25
C ALA A 59 -3.56 0.29 -6.05
N PRO A 60 -4.85 0.38 -5.68
CA PRO A 60 -5.93 -0.27 -6.42
C PRO A 60 -5.89 0.12 -7.90
N GLY A 61 -5.82 -0.87 -8.78
CA GLY A 61 -5.73 -0.67 -10.23
C GLY A 61 -4.31 -0.54 -10.79
N HIS A 62 -3.28 -0.42 -9.94
CA HIS A 62 -1.88 -0.40 -10.37
C HIS A 62 -1.32 -1.82 -10.38
N LYS A 63 -0.70 -2.21 -11.49
CA LYS A 63 -0.11 -3.56 -11.63
C LYS A 63 1.34 -3.56 -11.17
N PRO A 64 1.80 -4.63 -10.48
CA PRO A 64 3.21 -4.81 -10.18
C PRO A 64 4.04 -4.91 -11.46
N LYS A 65 5.27 -4.38 -11.44
CA LYS A 65 6.29 -4.61 -12.49
C LYS A 65 6.40 -6.12 -12.75
N GLY A 66 5.86 -6.59 -13.86
CA GLY A 66 5.97 -7.99 -14.31
C GLY A 66 4.77 -8.91 -14.05
N GLY A 67 3.62 -8.42 -13.57
CA GLY A 67 2.45 -9.26 -13.26
C GLY A 67 1.41 -9.35 -14.37
N MET A 68 1.65 -10.18 -15.38
CA MET A 68 0.57 -10.72 -16.21
C MET A 68 -0.30 -11.61 -15.32
N ILE A 69 -1.45 -11.09 -14.87
CA ILE A 69 -2.55 -11.90 -14.35
C ILE A 69 -3.03 -12.78 -15.50
N LYS A 70 -2.61 -14.05 -15.51
CA LYS A 70 -3.27 -15.12 -16.24
C LYS A 70 -4.41 -15.67 -15.40
#